data_AF-A0A699Z326-F1
#
_entry.id   AF-A0A699Z326-F1
#
_cell.length_a   1.000
_cell.length_b   1.000
_cell.length_c   1.000
_cell.angle_alpha   90.00
_cell.angle_beta   90.00
_cell.angle_gamma   90.00
#
_symmetry.space_group_name_H-M   'P 1'
#
loop_
_entity.id
_entity.type
_entity.pdbx_description
1 polymer ?
#
loop_
_entity_poly.entity_id
_entity_poly.type
_entity_poly.pdbx_seq_one_letter_code
_entity_poly.pdbx_strand_id
1 'polypeptide(L)'
;YPTTRSMGVKLCKLTPTRGMCAEISTAFVIMVAGQYKLPTSSSHCITGAIMGVGLVEGWHGVNWKFFTRQFLSWVLTPLATMAPTALIFAQ
;
A
#
# COMPACT_ATOMS: atom_id res chain seq x y z
N TYR A 1 -13.23 0.34 8.35
CA TYR A 1 -13.74 -0.87 7.67
C TYR A 1 -13.60 -0.90 6.15
N PRO A 2 -13.97 0.12 5.36
CA PRO A 2 -14.00 -0.01 3.90
C PRO A 2 -12.61 -0.20 3.25
N THR A 3 -11.57 0.37 3.87
CA THR A 3 -10.17 0.25 3.43
C THR A 3 -9.62 -1.15 3.67
N THR A 4 -9.69 -1.65 4.90
CA THR A 4 -9.25 -3.01 5.26
C THR A 4 -9.97 -4.08 4.44
N ARG A 5 -11.29 -3.93 4.26
CA ARG A 5 -12.08 -4.85 3.42
C ARG A 5 -11.62 -4.80 1.97
N SER A 6 -11.35 -3.61 1.43
CA SER A 6 -10.88 -3.46 0.04
C SER A 6 -9.51 -4.10 -0.19
N MET A 7 -8.59 -4.00 0.78
CA MET A 7 -7.29 -4.68 0.71
C MET A 7 -7.43 -6.21 0.66
N GLY A 8 -8.32 -6.78 1.47
CA GLY A 8 -8.49 -8.24 1.57
C GLY A 8 -9.31 -8.90 0.46
N VAL A 9 -10.17 -8.16 -0.25
CA VAL A 9 -11.05 -8.74 -1.29
C VAL A 9 -10.82 -8.20 -2.71
N LYS A 10 -10.27 -6.98 -2.86
CA LYS A 10 -10.15 -6.33 -4.18
C LYS A 10 -8.75 -6.41 -4.78
N LEU A 11 -7.70 -6.57 -3.96
CA LEU A 11 -6.31 -6.63 -4.41
C LEU A 11 -5.87 -8.05 -4.78
N CYS A 12 -6.03 -8.99 -3.86
CA CYS A 12 -5.68 -10.40 -4.01
C CYS A 12 -6.61 -11.22 -3.10
N LYS A 13 -6.85 -12.50 -3.42
CA LYS A 13 -7.55 -13.42 -2.49
C LYS A 13 -6.64 -13.69 -1.29
N LEU A 14 -6.96 -13.08 -0.15
CA LEU A 14 -6.23 -13.26 1.09
C LEU A 14 -6.83 -14.42 1.90
N THR A 15 -6.05 -15.48 2.11
CA THR A 15 -6.34 -16.49 3.14
C THR A 15 -5.70 -16.07 4.47
N PRO A 16 -6.13 -16.61 5.63
CA PRO A 16 -5.57 -16.23 6.93
C PRO A 16 -4.05 -16.39 7.00
N THR A 17 -3.51 -17.48 6.46
CA THR A 17 -2.06 -17.73 6.40
C THR A 17 -1.33 -16.70 5.55
N ARG A 18 -1.89 -16.32 4.40
CA ARG A 18 -1.34 -15.29 3.51
C ARG A 18 -1.34 -13.91 4.15
N GLY A 19 -2.42 -13.59 4.88
CA GLY A 19 -2.52 -12.37 5.66
C GLY A 19 -1.42 -12.29 6.73
N MET A 20 -1.22 -13.37 7.49
CA MET A 20 -0.15 -13.42 8.49
C MET A 20 1.24 -13.26 7.87
N CYS A 21 1.53 -13.93 6.76
CA CYS A 21 2.80 -13.75 6.04
C CYS A 21 2.99 -12.30 5.56
N ALA A 22 1.93 -11.66 5.04
CA ALA A 22 1.99 -10.27 4.58
C ALA A 22 2.24 -9.29 5.74
N GLU A 23 1.61 -9.50 6.89
CA GLU A 23 1.82 -8.69 8.10
C GLU A 23 3.23 -8.84 8.66
N ILE A 24 3.76 -10.07 8.74
CA ILE A 24 5.15 -10.32 9.21
C ILE A 24 6.16 -9.64 8.27
N SER A 25 5.98 -9.80 6.95
CA SER A 25 6.82 -9.13 5.95
C SER A 25 6.76 -7.61 6.09
N THR A 26 5.57 -7.05 6.35
CA THR A 26 5.36 -5.62 6.54
C THR A 26 6.05 -5.12 7.82
N ALA A 27 5.88 -5.82 8.94
CA ALA A 27 6.51 -5.51 10.20
C ALA A 27 8.04 -5.55 10.10
N PHE A 28 8.59 -6.55 9.39
CA PHE A 28 10.02 -6.64 9.15
C PHE A 28 10.56 -5.43 8.39
N VAL A 29 9.91 -5.04 7.29
CA VAL A 29 10.31 -3.87 6.49
C VAL A 29 10.25 -2.58 7.31
N ILE A 30 9.16 -2.37 8.06
CA ILE A 30 8.99 -1.19 8.90
C ILE A 30 10.05 -1.15 10.01
N MET A 31 10.35 -2.30 10.64
CA MET A 31 11.35 -2.38 11.69
C MET A 31 12.75 -2.04 11.16
N VAL A 32 13.13 -2.57 9.99
CA VAL A 32 14.39 -2.26 9.33
C VAL A 32 14.45 -0.77 8.95
N ALA A 33 13.41 -0.24 8.32
CA ALA A 33 13.37 1.17 7.93
C ALA A 33 13.41 2.12 9.13
N GLY A 34 12.82 1.70 10.26
CA GLY A 34 12.89 2.40 11.54
C GLY A 34 14.32 2.53 12.08
N GLN A 35 15.18 1.51 11.91
CA GLN A 35 16.59 1.59 12.30
C GLN A 35 17.34 2.68 11.52
N TYR A 36 16.99 2.86 10.24
CA TYR A 36 17.56 3.88 9.37
C TYR A 36 16.90 5.26 9.52
N LYS A 37 15.95 5.43 10.44
CA LYS A 37 15.18 6.67 10.65
C LYS A 37 14.50 7.18 9.39
N LEU A 38 14.17 6.28 8.45
CA LEU A 38 13.52 6.65 7.20
C LEU A 38 12.01 6.75 7.41
N PRO A 39 11.37 7.85 6.99
CA PRO A 39 9.91 7.95 7.04
C PRO A 39 9.30 6.89 6.11
N THR A 40 8.68 5.87 6.68
CA THR A 40 8.13 4.73 5.92
C THR A 40 6.60 4.78 5.91
N SER A 41 5.99 4.52 4.75
CA SER A 41 4.53 4.44 4.63
C SER A 41 4.06 3.00 4.88
N SER A 42 3.33 2.78 5.98
CA SER A 42 2.74 1.47 6.33
C SER A 42 1.79 0.97 5.23
N SER A 43 1.03 1.86 4.60
CA SER A 43 0.15 1.55 3.46
C SER A 43 0.91 0.98 2.26
N HIS A 44 2.08 1.53 1.94
CA HIS A 44 2.92 0.99 0.87
C HIS A 44 3.51 -0.37 1.25
N CYS A 45 3.96 -0.52 2.49
CA CYS A 45 4.56 -1.77 2.97
C CYS A 45 3.55 -2.93 2.89
N ILE A 46 2.32 -2.74 3.42
CA ILE A 46 1.30 -3.79 3.40
C ILE A 46 0.78 -4.08 2.00
N THR A 47 0.60 -3.06 1.15
CA THR A 47 0.14 -3.27 -0.23
C THR A 47 1.20 -4.03 -1.02
N GLY A 48 2.49 -3.70 -0.85
CA GLY A 48 3.60 -4.42 -1.46
C GLY A 48 3.71 -5.87 -0.99
N ALA A 49 3.53 -6.13 0.31
CA ALA A 49 3.53 -7.48 0.86
C ALA A 49 2.36 -8.33 0.31
N ILE A 50 1.14 -7.76 0.23
CA ILE A 50 -0.03 -8.44 -0.35
C ILE A 50 0.19 -8.73 -1.85
N MET A 51 0.74 -7.77 -2.58
CA MET A 51 1.10 -7.95 -4.00
C MET A 51 2.13 -9.08 -4.17
N GLY A 52 3.17 -9.12 -3.33
CA GLY A 52 4.17 -10.18 -3.34
C GLY A 52 3.56 -11.56 -3.13
N VAL A 53 2.67 -11.70 -2.15
CA VAL A 53 1.95 -12.96 -1.91
C VAL A 53 1.03 -13.34 -3.08
N GLY A 54 0.36 -12.38 -3.70
CA GLY A 54 -0.46 -12.63 -4.88
C GLY A 54 0.34 -13.03 -6.13
N LEU A 55 1.55 -12.51 -6.28
CA LEU A 55 2.45 -12.86 -7.37
C LEU A 55 2.98 -14.30 -7.27
N VAL A 56 2.99 -14.91 -6.08
CA VAL A 56 3.33 -16.34 -5.91
C VAL A 56 2.32 -17.25 -6.63
N GLU A 57 1.06 -16.84 -6.74
CA GLU A 57 0.04 -17.55 -7.53
C GLU A 57 0.07 -17.19 -9.03
N GLY A 58 1.02 -16.34 -9.45
CA GLY A 58 1.19 -15.86 -10.81
C GLY A 58 0.50 -14.53 -11.09
N TRP A 59 0.67 -14.06 -12.34
CA TRP A 59 0.24 -12.72 -12.76
C TRP A 59 -1.28 -12.47 -12.62
N HIS A 60 -2.08 -13.53 -12.68
CA HIS A 60 -3.54 -13.48 -12.55
C HIS A 60 -4.04 -13.49 -11.10
N GLY A 61 -3.17 -13.78 -10.12
CA GLY A 61 -3.50 -13.75 -8.70
C GLY A 61 -3.75 -12.34 -8.15
N VAL A 62 -3.37 -11.32 -8.92
CA VAL A 62 -3.42 -9.91 -8.54
C VAL A 62 -4.40 -9.13 -9.41
N ASN A 63 -5.22 -8.30 -8.79
CA ASN A 63 -6.08 -7.34 -9.48
C ASN A 63 -5.31 -6.07 -9.87
N TRP A 64 -4.66 -6.12 -11.02
CA TRP A 64 -3.86 -5.01 -11.56
C TRP A 64 -4.65 -3.72 -11.75
N LYS A 65 -5.93 -3.80 -12.13
CA LYS A 65 -6.78 -2.61 -12.30
C LYS A 65 -7.02 -1.89 -10.98
N PHE A 66 -7.16 -2.63 -9.88
CA PHE A 66 -7.29 -2.02 -8.56
C PHE A 66 -5.95 -1.44 -8.10
N PHE A 67 -4.85 -2.17 -8.30
CA PHE A 67 -3.51 -1.72 -7.93
C PHE A 67 -3.11 -0.43 -8.67
N THR A 68 -3.32 -0.34 -9.98
CA THR A 68 -2.99 0.88 -10.75
C THR A 68 -3.82 2.08 -10.32
N ARG A 69 -5.09 1.88 -9.97
CA ARG A 69 -5.93 2.95 -9.40
C ARG A 69 -5.41 3.43 -8.04
N GLN A 70 -4.92 2.50 -7.22
CA GLN A 70 -4.29 2.84 -5.93
C GLN A 70 -2.99 3.61 -6.14
N PHE A 71 -2.17 3.19 -7.10
CA PHE A 71 -0.93 3.86 -7.47
C PHE A 71 -1.17 5.28 -7.99
N LEU A 72 -2.14 5.46 -8.89
CA LEU A 72 -2.57 6.78 -9.37
C LEU A 72 -3.02 7.67 -8.22
N SER A 73 -3.78 7.13 -7.27
CA SER A 73 -4.21 7.88 -6.09
C SER A 73 -3.01 8.37 -5.26
N TRP A 74 -1.98 7.54 -5.06
CA TRP A 74 -0.79 7.94 -4.30
C TRP A 74 0.00 9.08 -4.94
N VAL A 75 0.02 9.15 -6.28
CA VAL A 75 0.68 10.25 -7.00
C VAL A 75 -0.19 11.51 -7.04
N LEU A 76 -1.50 11.36 -7.24
CA LEU A 76 -2.42 12.49 -7.34
C LEU A 76 -2.67 13.18 -5.99
N THR A 77 -2.65 12.44 -4.88
CA THR A 77 -2.90 13.00 -3.54
C THR A 77 -1.92 14.12 -3.16
N PRO A 78 -0.59 13.93 -3.21
CA PRO A 78 0.36 14.99 -2.87
C PRO A 78 0.25 16.19 -3.81
N LEU A 79 0.00 15.96 -5.12
CA LEU A 79 -0.20 17.05 -6.08
C LEU A 79 -1.46 17.88 -5.76
N ALA A 80 -2.56 17.20 -5.41
CA ALA A 80 -3.81 17.85 -5.05
C ALA A 80 -3.70 18.62 -3.73
N THR A 81 -2.91 18.17 -2.77
CA THR A 81 -2.69 18.90 -1.51
C THR A 81 -1.65 20.01 -1.63
N MET A 82 -0.68 19.88 -2.52
CA MET A 82 0.39 20.87 -2.70
C MET A 82 -0.15 22.21 -3.21
N ALA A 83 -1.10 22.19 -4.15
CA ALA A 83 -1.70 23.41 -4.72
C ALA A 83 -2.40 24.32 -3.68
N PRO A 84 -3.35 23.83 -2.85
CA PRO A 84 -4.00 24.66 -1.84
C PRO A 84 -3.02 25.09 -0.74
N THR A 85 -2.07 24.24 -0.32
CA THR A 85 -1.05 24.64 0.65
C THR A 85 -0.21 25.79 0.11
N ALA A 86 0.25 25.71 -1.14
CA ALA A 86 1.01 26.80 -1.76
C ALA A 86 0.21 28.11 -1.85
N LEU A 87 -1.09 28.04 -2.16
CA LEU A 87 -1.96 29.21 -2.23
C LEU A 87 -2.17 29.87 -0.87
N ILE A 88 -2.36 29.08 0.20
CA ILE A 88 -2.54 29.61 1.57
C ILE A 88 -1.28 30.32 2.07
N PHE A 89 -0.09 29.80 1.77
CA PHE A 89 1.19 30.41 2.17
C PHE A 89 1.64 31.58 1.27
N ALA A 90 0.99 31.78 0.12
CA ALA A 90 1.27 32.90 -0.79
C ALA A 90 0.45 34.16 -0.47
N GLN A 91 -0.50 34.08 0.46
CA GLN A 91 -1.25 35.21 1.01
C GLN A 91 -0.52 35.82 2.21
#